data_AF-A0AA97NPB6-F1
#
_entry.id   AF-A0AA97NPB6-F1
#
_cell.length_a   1.000
_cell.length_b   1.000
_cell.length_c   1.000
_cell.angle_alpha   90.00
_cell.angle_beta   90.00
_cell.angle_gamma   90.00
#
_symmetry.space_group_name_H-M   'P 1'
#
loop_
_entity.id
_entity.type
_entity.pdbx_description
1 polymer ?
#
loop_
_entity_poly.entity_id
_entity_poly.type
_entity_poly.pdbx_seq_one_letter_code
_entity_poly.pdbx_strand_id
1 'polypeptide(L)'
;MFAPDYKHMHYENDCDDCYAEPSRFCEAASKLFCNDSGCESSMSVWRQNRQQERPAKLVPQVFIGSIACGNAVMKSGEHRNAVAEGHKVIAFEMEGAGAWSEVPCIIVKGICNYADSHKNKQWQNFAAATAA
;
A
#
# COMPACT_ATOMS: atom_id res chain seq x y z
N MET A 1 5.75 -0.93 8.58
CA MET A 1 5.61 -1.78 7.37
C MET A 1 5.79 -3.21 7.83
N PHE A 2 5.06 -4.17 7.28
CA PHE A 2 5.14 -5.58 7.66
C PHE A 2 5.70 -6.42 6.52
N ALA A 3 6.03 -7.68 6.81
CA ALA A 3 6.43 -8.64 5.78
C ALA A 3 5.30 -8.85 4.76
N PRO A 4 5.60 -9.15 3.48
CA PRO A 4 4.57 -9.26 2.42
C PRO A 4 3.50 -10.32 2.66
N ASP A 5 3.87 -11.39 3.36
CA ASP A 5 3.09 -12.55 3.77
C ASP A 5 2.36 -12.35 5.12
N TYR A 6 2.72 -11.30 5.86
CA TYR A 6 2.03 -10.94 7.09
C TYR A 6 0.72 -10.22 6.78
N LYS A 7 -0.40 -10.79 7.24
CA LYS A 7 -1.74 -10.29 6.94
C LYS A 7 -2.23 -9.35 8.03
N HIS A 8 -3.01 -8.36 7.60
CA HIS A 8 -3.74 -7.51 8.54
C HIS A 8 -5.15 -8.08 8.74
N MET A 9 -5.44 -8.54 9.96
CA MET A 9 -6.68 -9.22 10.32
C MET A 9 -6.98 -9.03 11.81
N HIS A 10 -8.16 -9.45 12.26
CA HIS A 10 -8.46 -9.52 13.68
C HIS A 10 -7.67 -10.67 14.31
N TYR A 11 -6.61 -10.35 15.05
CA TYR A 11 -5.82 -11.36 15.78
C TYR A 11 -6.38 -11.67 17.17
N GLU A 12 -7.09 -10.71 17.78
CA GLU A 12 -7.61 -10.82 19.14
C GLU A 12 -9.12 -11.09 19.21
N ASN A 13 -9.81 -11.15 18.06
CA ASN A 13 -11.25 -11.37 17.97
C ASN A 13 -11.56 -12.51 17.02
N ASP A 14 -12.58 -13.32 17.36
CA ASP A 14 -13.11 -14.33 16.46
C ASP A 14 -13.83 -13.66 15.27
N CYS A 15 -13.46 -14.03 14.04
CA CYS A 15 -13.94 -13.39 12.83
C CYS A 15 -13.97 -14.36 11.65
N ASP A 16 -15.18 -14.67 11.17
CA ASP A 16 -15.40 -15.63 10.08
C ASP A 16 -14.58 -15.32 8.82
N ASP A 17 -14.45 -14.05 8.44
CA ASP A 17 -13.68 -13.67 7.24
C ASP A 17 -12.17 -13.88 7.42
N CYS A 18 -11.66 -13.57 8.62
CA CYS A 18 -10.23 -13.64 8.94
C CYS A 18 -9.74 -15.08 9.06
N TYR A 19 -10.58 -15.97 9.61
CA TYR A 19 -10.25 -17.39 9.82
C TYR A 19 -10.90 -18.33 8.79
N ALA A 20 -11.52 -17.79 7.74
CA ALA A 20 -11.97 -18.58 6.60
C ALA A 20 -10.79 -19.30 5.92
N GLU A 21 -11.07 -20.46 5.33
CA GLU A 21 -10.11 -21.18 4.48
C GLU A 21 -10.65 -21.25 3.03
N PRO A 22 -10.00 -20.58 2.05
CA PRO A 22 -8.84 -19.70 2.20
C PRO A 22 -9.19 -18.35 2.87
N SER A 23 -8.22 -17.75 3.55
CA SER A 23 -8.38 -16.47 4.26
C SER A 23 -8.97 -15.40 3.35
N ARG A 24 -10.01 -14.71 3.79
CA ARG A 24 -10.63 -13.63 3.04
C ARG A 24 -10.12 -12.28 3.53
N PHE A 25 -10.23 -11.27 2.66
CA PHE A 25 -9.98 -9.91 3.09
C PHE A 25 -11.12 -9.43 3.99
N CYS A 26 -10.80 -9.04 5.22
CA CYS A 26 -11.77 -8.48 6.15
C CYS A 26 -11.76 -6.94 6.09
N GLU A 27 -12.84 -6.36 5.57
CA GLU A 27 -12.96 -4.89 5.46
C GLU A 27 -13.04 -4.22 6.84
N ALA A 28 -13.62 -4.89 7.84
CA ALA A 28 -13.66 -4.38 9.21
C ALA A 28 -12.25 -4.30 9.82
N ALA A 29 -11.46 -5.38 9.72
CA ALA A 29 -10.09 -5.39 10.20
C ALA A 29 -9.25 -4.31 9.51
N SER A 30 -9.40 -4.15 8.18
CA SER A 30 -8.63 -3.16 7.38
C SER A 30 -8.78 -1.70 7.78
N LYS A 31 -9.76 -1.38 8.63
CA LYS A 31 -9.99 -0.02 9.15
C LYS A 31 -9.37 0.21 10.52
N LEU A 32 -8.90 -0.84 11.17
CA LEU A 32 -8.25 -0.78 12.48
C LEU A 32 -6.80 -0.35 12.33
N PHE A 33 -6.25 0.24 13.39
CA PHE A 33 -4.81 0.37 13.49
C PHE A 33 -4.19 -0.99 13.77
N CYS A 34 -2.92 -1.15 13.41
CA CYS A 34 -2.18 -2.39 13.67
C CYS A 34 -2.19 -2.78 15.15
N ASN A 35 -2.20 -1.79 16.07
CA ASN A 35 -2.28 -2.07 17.50
C ASN A 35 -3.68 -2.60 17.89
N ASP A 36 -4.75 -2.06 17.30
CA ASP A 36 -6.13 -2.45 17.63
C ASP A 36 -6.52 -3.78 16.98
N SER A 37 -5.90 -4.12 15.85
CA SER A 37 -6.09 -5.42 15.19
C SER A 37 -5.27 -6.53 15.84
N GLY A 38 -4.33 -6.20 16.72
CA GLY A 38 -3.39 -7.15 17.35
C GLY A 38 -2.21 -7.56 16.45
N CYS A 39 -1.79 -6.70 15.52
CA CYS A 39 -0.61 -6.99 14.70
C CYS A 39 0.67 -7.07 15.53
N GLU A 40 1.47 -8.09 15.30
CA GLU A 40 2.69 -8.36 16.04
C GLU A 40 3.82 -7.44 15.58
N SER A 41 4.34 -6.62 16.49
CA SER A 41 5.41 -5.66 16.18
C SER A 41 6.71 -6.33 15.75
N SER A 42 6.96 -7.57 16.15
CA SER A 42 8.10 -8.40 15.72
C SER A 42 8.07 -8.69 14.21
N MET A 43 6.89 -8.74 13.59
CA MET A 43 6.68 -8.95 12.16
C MET A 43 6.86 -7.67 11.33
N SER A 44 7.10 -6.53 12.00
CA SER A 44 7.36 -5.28 11.32
C SER A 44 8.76 -5.29 10.71
N VAL A 45 8.83 -4.92 9.43
CA VAL A 45 10.10 -4.74 8.74
C VAL A 45 10.61 -3.35 9.07
N TRP A 46 11.74 -3.29 9.75
CA TRP A 46 12.40 -2.04 10.05
C TRP A 46 12.79 -1.32 8.76
N ARG A 47 12.53 -0.03 8.73
CA ARG A 47 13.05 0.90 7.73
C ARG A 47 13.73 2.01 8.51
N GLN A 48 14.89 2.44 8.03
CA GLN A 48 15.60 3.57 8.61
C GLN A 48 14.64 4.75 8.72
N ASN A 49 14.38 5.16 9.96
CA ASN A 49 13.52 6.29 10.23
C ASN A 49 14.27 7.54 9.74
N ARG A 50 13.99 7.94 8.49
CA ARG A 50 14.59 9.11 7.85
C ARG A 50 14.16 10.44 8.50
N GLN A 51 13.46 10.42 9.64
CA GLN A 51 13.17 11.62 10.42
C GLN A 51 14.44 12.29 10.94
N GLN A 52 15.48 11.54 11.32
CA GLN A 52 16.74 12.12 11.80
C GLN A 52 17.63 12.67 10.68
N GLU A 53 17.42 12.19 9.44
CA GLU A 53 18.11 12.66 8.23
C GLU A 53 17.26 13.67 7.45
N ARG A 54 16.15 14.15 8.03
CA ARG A 54 15.18 14.98 7.32
C ARG A 54 15.84 16.32 6.99
N PRO A 55 16.11 16.61 5.71
CA PRO A 55 16.73 17.88 5.35
C PRO A 55 15.80 19.03 5.75
N ALA A 56 16.39 20.20 6.05
CA ALA A 56 15.65 21.42 6.39
C ALA A 56 14.59 21.79 5.33
N LYS A 57 14.79 21.33 4.08
CA LYS A 57 13.83 21.39 3.00
C LYS A 57 13.37 19.98 2.63
N LEU A 58 12.08 19.71 2.76
CA LEU A 58 11.46 18.47 2.28
C LEU A 58 11.38 18.49 0.75
N VAL A 59 12.32 17.80 0.09
CA VAL A 59 12.27 17.57 -1.36
C VAL A 59 11.73 16.17 -1.59
N PRO A 60 10.63 15.99 -2.34
CA PRO A 60 10.11 14.66 -2.65
C PRO A 60 11.11 13.89 -3.52
N GLN A 61 11.25 12.60 -3.24
CA GLN A 61 12.01 11.69 -4.12
C GLN A 61 11.12 11.31 -5.31
N VAL A 62 11.67 11.44 -6.52
CA VAL A 62 10.98 11.10 -7.77
C VAL A 62 11.43 9.73 -8.23
N PHE A 63 10.47 8.86 -8.50
CA PHE A 63 10.70 7.52 -9.05
C PHE A 63 10.03 7.46 -10.43
N ILE A 64 10.75 6.94 -11.42
CA ILE A 64 10.27 6.82 -12.80
C ILE A 64 10.23 5.34 -13.16
N GLY A 65 9.08 4.88 -13.65
CA GLY A 65 8.87 3.49 -14.04
C GLY A 65 7.41 3.18 -14.33
N SER A 66 7.15 1.94 -14.71
CA SER A 66 5.80 1.46 -15.04
C SER A 66 4.90 1.40 -13.80
N ILE A 67 3.66 1.84 -13.95
CA ILE A 67 2.63 1.74 -12.91
C ILE A 67 1.62 0.70 -13.36
N ALA A 68 1.34 -0.31 -12.53
CA ALA A 68 0.25 -1.25 -12.77
C ALA A 68 -1.10 -0.59 -12.48
N CYS A 69 -2.00 -0.64 -13.45
CA CYS A 69 -3.34 -0.08 -13.36
C CYS A 69 -4.37 -1.22 -13.36
N GLY A 70 -5.33 -1.20 -12.43
CA GLY A 70 -6.37 -2.23 -12.38
C GLY A 70 -7.67 -1.72 -11.76
N ASN A 71 -8.77 -2.44 -11.93
CA ASN A 71 -10.08 -2.08 -11.40
C ASN A 71 -10.32 -2.55 -9.95
N ALA A 72 -9.31 -3.18 -9.33
CA ALA A 72 -9.37 -3.67 -7.96
C ALA A 72 -8.20 -3.13 -7.13
N VAL A 73 -8.47 -2.85 -5.85
CA VAL A 73 -7.44 -2.41 -4.91
C VAL A 73 -6.52 -3.59 -4.57
N MET A 74 -5.21 -3.44 -4.79
CA MET A 74 -4.21 -4.38 -4.31
C MET A 74 -4.19 -4.38 -2.78
N LYS A 75 -4.45 -5.56 -2.18
CA LYS A 75 -4.62 -5.78 -0.73
C LYS A 75 -3.75 -6.94 -0.20
N SER A 76 -2.85 -7.50 -1.02
CA SER A 76 -1.95 -8.60 -0.65
C SER A 76 -0.52 -8.25 -1.01
N GLY A 77 0.38 -8.30 -0.02
CA GLY A 77 1.79 -8.01 -0.25
C GLY A 77 2.48 -9.06 -1.11
N GLU A 78 2.09 -10.33 -0.99
CA GLU A 78 2.55 -11.43 -1.84
C GLU A 78 2.13 -11.22 -3.29
N HIS A 79 0.84 -10.96 -3.54
CA HIS A 79 0.34 -10.73 -4.89
C HIS A 79 0.96 -9.47 -5.52
N ARG A 80 1.11 -8.40 -4.73
CA ARG A 80 1.85 -7.20 -5.13
C ARG A 80 3.26 -7.55 -5.60
N ASN A 81 4.01 -8.34 -4.81
CA ASN A 81 5.38 -8.70 -5.17
C ASN A 81 5.43 -9.53 -6.46
N ALA A 82 4.54 -10.52 -6.60
CA ALA A 82 4.45 -11.34 -7.80
C ALA A 82 4.17 -10.49 -9.06
N VAL A 83 3.24 -9.55 -8.99
CA VAL A 83 2.94 -8.63 -10.10
C VAL A 83 4.10 -7.66 -10.37
N ALA A 84 4.72 -7.12 -9.32
CA ALA A 84 5.86 -6.22 -9.43
C ALA A 84 7.05 -6.89 -10.12
N GLU A 85 7.38 -8.12 -9.74
CA GLU A 85 8.46 -8.90 -10.35
C GLU A 85 8.11 -9.32 -11.78
N GLY A 86 6.91 -9.88 -12.00
CA GLY A 86 6.47 -10.37 -13.31
C GLY A 86 6.33 -9.28 -14.36
N HIS A 87 5.88 -8.08 -13.99
CA HIS A 87 5.63 -6.98 -14.91
C HIS A 87 6.62 -5.81 -14.79
N LYS A 88 7.59 -5.89 -13.88
CA LYS A 88 8.59 -4.85 -13.61
C LYS A 88 7.95 -3.47 -13.32
N VAL A 89 6.85 -3.48 -12.56
CA VAL A 89 6.14 -2.26 -12.14
C VAL A 89 6.67 -1.74 -10.81
N ILE A 90 6.62 -0.42 -10.63
CA ILE A 90 7.11 0.26 -9.43
C ILE A 90 5.98 0.74 -8.50
N ALA A 91 4.74 0.76 -8.99
CA ALA A 91 3.57 1.23 -8.25
C ALA A 91 2.28 0.59 -8.77
N PHE A 92 1.21 0.73 -7.98
CA PHE A 92 -0.13 0.22 -8.28
C PHE A 92 -1.16 1.33 -8.10
N GLU A 93 -2.08 1.48 -9.06
CA GLU A 93 -3.16 2.46 -9.03
C GLU A 93 -4.37 1.98 -9.86
N MET A 94 -5.42 2.79 -10.01
CA MET A 94 -6.68 2.34 -10.62
C MET A 94 -7.21 3.18 -11.80
N GLU A 95 -6.71 4.40 -12.03
CA GLU A 95 -7.32 5.36 -12.97
C GLU A 95 -6.44 5.75 -14.16
N GLY A 96 -5.12 5.64 -14.01
CA GLY A 96 -4.10 6.19 -14.92
C GLY A 96 -4.16 5.61 -16.31
N ALA A 97 -4.44 4.31 -16.46
CA ALA A 97 -4.58 3.68 -17.77
C ALA A 97 -5.74 4.29 -18.60
N GLY A 98 -6.85 4.64 -17.94
CA GLY A 98 -7.98 5.28 -18.61
C GLY A 98 -7.66 6.73 -18.99
N ALA A 99 -7.01 7.50 -18.12
CA ALA A 99 -6.59 8.86 -18.47
C ALA A 99 -5.61 8.87 -19.65
N TRP A 100 -4.66 7.93 -19.66
CA TRP A 100 -3.65 7.79 -20.71
C TRP A 100 -4.25 7.42 -22.08
N SER A 101 -5.32 6.63 -22.13
CA SER A 101 -5.96 6.27 -23.40
C SER A 101 -6.72 7.43 -24.05
N GLU A 102 -7.25 8.35 -23.25
CA GLU A 102 -8.14 9.41 -23.73
C GLU A 102 -7.40 10.71 -24.07
N VAL A 103 -6.33 11.04 -23.34
CA VAL A 103 -5.61 12.31 -23.52
C VAL A 103 -4.09 12.11 -23.49
N PRO A 104 -3.33 12.80 -24.36
CA PRO A 104 -1.88 12.85 -24.24
C PRO A 104 -1.49 13.41 -22.87
N CYS A 105 -0.94 12.58 -21.99
CA CYS A 105 -0.62 12.98 -20.62
C CYS A 105 0.60 12.24 -20.07
N ILE A 106 1.03 12.68 -18.89
CA ILE A 106 1.96 11.96 -18.02
C ILE A 106 1.23 11.68 -16.71
N ILE A 107 1.45 10.49 -16.14
CA ILE A 107 0.85 10.11 -14.87
C ILE A 107 1.84 10.40 -13.74
N VAL A 108 1.47 11.32 -12.84
CA VAL A 108 2.21 11.63 -11.62
C VAL A 108 1.35 11.23 -10.42
N LYS A 109 1.89 10.40 -9.52
CA LYS A 109 1.18 9.88 -8.33
C LYS A 109 2.06 10.03 -7.10
N GLY A 110 1.45 10.42 -5.99
CA GLY A 110 2.06 10.32 -4.66
C GLY A 110 1.85 8.93 -4.05
N ILE A 111 2.87 8.39 -3.38
CA ILE A 111 2.77 7.10 -2.69
C ILE A 111 2.01 7.29 -1.37
N CYS A 112 0.86 6.63 -1.21
CA CYS A 112 0.01 6.76 -0.02
C CYS A 112 -0.11 5.48 0.82
N ASN A 113 0.34 4.32 0.33
CA ASN A 113 0.40 3.06 1.06
C ASN A 113 1.33 2.07 0.32
N TYR A 114 1.47 0.86 0.86
CA TYR A 114 2.38 -0.17 0.34
C TYR A 114 1.70 -1.24 -0.53
N ALA A 115 0.45 -1.05 -0.94
CA ALA A 115 -0.32 -2.00 -1.74
C ALA A 115 -0.35 -3.41 -1.10
N ASP A 116 -0.62 -3.47 0.20
CA ASP A 116 -0.80 -4.70 0.99
C ASP A 116 -2.05 -4.60 1.86
N SER A 117 -2.23 -5.56 2.77
CA SER A 117 -3.38 -5.62 3.67
C SER A 117 -3.36 -4.53 4.75
N HIS A 118 -2.20 -3.91 5.04
CA HIS A 118 -2.03 -2.89 6.07
C HIS A 118 -2.34 -1.48 5.54
N LYS A 119 -3.38 -1.38 4.71
CA LYS A 119 -3.75 -0.12 4.05
C LYS A 119 -4.31 0.87 5.07
N ASN A 120 -3.72 2.06 5.09
CA ASN A 120 -4.19 3.18 5.91
C ASN A 120 -4.41 4.40 5.00
N LYS A 121 -5.49 5.17 5.25
CA LYS A 121 -5.84 6.37 4.47
C LYS A 121 -5.14 7.65 4.93
N GLN A 122 -4.45 7.65 6.07
CA GLN A 122 -3.82 8.84 6.67
C GLN A 122 -2.87 9.58 5.70
N TRP A 123 -2.18 8.86 4.83
CA TRP A 123 -1.18 9.44 3.92
C TRP A 123 -1.77 9.94 2.59
N GLN A 124 -3.05 9.73 2.30
CA GLN A 124 -3.64 10.10 1.01
C GLN A 124 -3.57 11.61 0.75
N ASN A 125 -3.95 12.44 1.74
CA ASN A 125 -3.92 13.89 1.60
C ASN A 125 -2.49 14.42 1.39
N PHE A 126 -1.53 13.90 2.17
CA PHE A 126 -0.13 14.27 2.02
C PHE A 126 0.43 13.85 0.65
N ALA A 127 0.13 12.63 0.21
CA ALA A 127 0.58 12.12 -1.08
C ALA A 127 0.00 12.92 -2.26
N ALA A 128 -1.29 13.28 -2.19
CA ALA A 128 -1.94 14.12 -3.19
C ALA A 128 -1.32 15.52 -3.25
N ALA A 129 -1.15 16.17 -2.09
CA ALA A 129 -0.53 17.50 -2.01
C ALA A 129 0.94 17.51 -2.46
N THR A 130 1.67 16.40 -2.31
CA THR A 130 3.06 16.28 -2.76
C THR A 130 3.17 16.07 -4.28
N ALA A 131 2.13 15.51 -4.90
CA ALA A 131 2.10 15.22 -6.33
C ALA A 131 1.50 16.35 -7.19
N ALA A 132 0.74 17.26 -6.59
CA ALA A 132 0.14 18.44 -7.21
C ALA A 132 1.15 19.58 -7.38
#